data_AF-A0ABD1G1B8-F1
#
_entry.id   AF-A0ABD1G1B8-F1
#
_cell.length_a   1.000
_cell.length_b   1.000
_cell.length_c   1.000
_cell.angle_alpha   90.00
_cell.angle_beta   90.00
_cell.angle_gamma   90.00
#
_symmetry.space_group_name_H-M   'P 1'
#
loop_
_entity.id
_entity.type
_entity.pdbx_description
1 polymer ?
#
loop_
_entity_poly.entity_id
_entity_poly.type
_entity_poly.pdbx_seq_one_letter_code
_entity_poly.pdbx_strand_id
1 'polypeptide(L)'
;MAATNCFHYHLATIFSLAILSLPPLAFPATFTFVNQCSYTVWPGILSNAGTAQLSTTGFSLSSGASLPVPVPPSWSGRMWGRTLCSLNPDTGRFACLTGDCGFGAIECAGGGAATPATLAEFTLDGAGGLDFYDVSLVDGFNLPMLVSPRGGGGGGNCTVTGRAVDLNARCPAELRAAGGGGCRSACEAFGEAKYCCSGEYATPDTCGPSEYSAAFKSACPRAYSYAYDDGTSTFTCASADYVITFCPAPSTSEKSSERSSSALLVSSGGDLRVKPSFWSIFAIFVAAMYVAV
;
A
#
# COMPACT_ATOMS: atom_id res chain seq x y z
N MET A 1 28.10 -67.06 33.97
CA MET A 1 28.60 -66.55 32.68
C MET A 1 27.59 -65.53 32.18
N ALA A 2 28.09 -64.33 31.82
CA ALA A 2 27.50 -63.16 31.15
C ALA A 2 25.95 -63.09 30.98
N ALA A 3 25.27 -61.98 31.26
CA ALA A 3 25.63 -60.64 30.80
C ALA A 3 25.01 -59.55 31.69
N THR A 4 25.89 -58.75 32.30
CA THR A 4 25.62 -57.37 32.71
C THR A 4 25.98 -56.47 31.52
N ASN A 5 25.28 -55.34 31.36
CA ASN A 5 25.56 -54.21 30.43
C ASN A 5 24.64 -54.12 29.20
N CYS A 6 23.41 -53.62 29.41
CA CYS A 6 22.59 -53.08 28.33
C CYS A 6 21.72 -51.90 28.80
N PHE A 7 22.28 -50.98 29.60
CA PHE A 7 21.51 -49.85 30.14
C PHE A 7 22.22 -48.49 30.15
N HIS A 8 23.39 -48.35 29.51
CA HIS A 8 24.18 -47.10 29.57
C HIS A 8 24.41 -46.38 28.23
N TYR A 9 23.90 -46.88 27.10
CA TYR A 9 24.17 -46.29 25.78
C TYR A 9 23.01 -45.52 25.13
N HIS A 10 21.83 -45.46 25.74
CA HIS A 10 20.69 -44.73 25.18
C HIS A 10 20.44 -43.33 25.76
N LEU A 11 21.18 -42.93 26.81
CA LEU A 11 21.03 -41.59 27.42
C LEU A 11 21.97 -40.53 26.83
N ALA A 12 22.98 -40.91 26.04
CA ALA A 12 23.98 -39.98 25.53
C ALA A 12 23.71 -39.45 24.10
N THR A 13 22.69 -39.95 23.39
CA THR A 13 22.39 -39.59 21.99
C THR A 13 21.11 -38.76 21.80
N ILE A 14 20.41 -38.39 22.88
CA ILE A 14 19.25 -37.47 22.85
C ILE A 14 19.65 -36.09 23.42
N PHE A 15 20.89 -35.65 23.17
CA PHE A 15 21.37 -34.32 23.58
C PHE A 15 22.07 -33.57 22.44
N SER A 16 21.70 -33.86 21.20
CA SER A 16 22.24 -33.16 20.03
C SER A 16 21.15 -33.00 18.98
N LEU A 17 20.96 -31.75 18.54
CA LEU A 17 19.93 -31.24 17.62
C LEU A 17 18.56 -30.85 18.23
N ALA A 18 18.56 -30.16 19.37
CA ALA A 18 17.69 -28.99 19.50
C ALA A 18 18.51 -27.76 19.06
N ILE A 19 18.78 -27.64 17.75
CA ILE A 19 19.19 -26.35 17.20
C ILE A 19 17.97 -25.47 17.38
N LEU A 20 18.00 -24.63 18.40
CA LEU A 20 17.03 -23.56 18.60
C LEU A 20 17.08 -22.72 17.31
N SER A 21 16.13 -22.94 16.40
CA SER A 21 15.94 -22.04 15.27
C SER A 21 15.47 -20.72 15.89
N LEU A 22 16.42 -19.85 16.21
CA LEU A 22 16.12 -18.47 16.52
C LEU A 22 15.26 -17.98 15.35
N PRO A 23 14.03 -17.49 15.61
CA PRO A 23 13.26 -16.89 14.54
C PRO A 23 14.13 -15.80 13.91
N PRO A 24 14.06 -15.62 12.57
CA PRO A 24 14.79 -14.54 11.92
C PRO A 24 14.49 -13.24 12.66
N LEU A 25 15.53 -12.45 12.91
CA LEU A 25 15.40 -11.18 13.61
C LEU A 25 14.58 -10.25 12.72
N ALA A 26 13.28 -10.17 13.01
CA ALA A 26 12.40 -9.22 12.36
C ALA A 26 12.58 -7.88 13.07
N PHE A 27 13.21 -6.92 12.40
CA PHE A 27 13.44 -5.60 12.95
C PHE A 27 12.18 -4.75 12.81
N PRO A 28 11.78 -4.00 13.85
CA PRO A 28 10.69 -3.05 13.72
C PRO A 28 11.04 -1.98 12.69
N ALA A 29 10.07 -1.58 11.90
CA ALA A 29 10.20 -0.47 10.96
C ALA A 29 9.60 0.81 11.57
N THR A 30 9.88 1.95 10.96
CA THR A 30 9.26 3.23 11.29
C THR A 30 8.54 3.78 10.06
N PHE A 31 7.27 4.15 10.24
CA PHE A 31 6.54 4.95 9.28
C PHE A 31 6.61 6.42 9.66
N THR A 32 7.26 7.23 8.83
CA THR A 32 7.32 8.68 9.01
C THR A 32 6.28 9.34 8.12
N PHE A 33 5.22 9.87 8.73
CA PHE A 33 4.21 10.65 8.04
C PHE A 33 4.71 12.08 7.86
N VAL A 34 4.59 12.63 6.66
CA VAL A 34 5.03 13.99 6.33
C VAL A 34 3.90 14.70 5.62
N ASN A 35 3.52 15.88 6.12
CA ASN A 35 2.53 16.72 5.47
C ASN A 35 3.21 17.86 4.70
N GLN A 36 3.28 17.74 3.37
CA GLN A 36 3.72 18.83 2.48
C GLN A 36 2.56 19.63 1.88
N CYS A 37 1.31 19.32 2.26
CA CYS A 37 0.16 20.13 1.88
C CYS A 37 0.23 21.50 2.56
N SER A 38 -0.39 22.52 1.96
CA SER A 38 -0.52 23.86 2.55
C SER A 38 -1.58 23.96 3.66
N TYR A 39 -2.15 22.82 4.05
CA TYR A 39 -3.25 22.68 5.02
C TYR A 39 -3.00 21.48 5.94
N THR A 40 -3.68 21.43 7.07
CA THR A 40 -3.63 20.29 7.99
C THR A 40 -4.26 19.06 7.35
N VAL A 41 -3.59 17.92 7.50
CA VAL A 41 -4.10 16.59 7.16
C VAL A 41 -4.29 15.84 8.48
N TRP A 42 -5.30 14.98 8.55
CA TRP A 42 -5.48 14.08 9.69
C TRP A 42 -5.27 12.64 9.22
N PRO A 43 -4.05 12.08 9.34
CA PRO A 43 -3.84 10.70 8.94
C PRO A 43 -4.74 9.74 9.71
N GLY A 44 -5.20 8.69 9.03
CA GLY A 44 -5.87 7.53 9.61
C GLY A 44 -5.04 6.28 9.32
N ILE A 45 -5.04 5.35 10.26
CA ILE A 45 -4.34 4.07 10.16
C ILE A 45 -5.28 2.95 10.57
N LEU A 46 -5.32 1.90 9.75
CA LEU A 46 -6.09 0.70 9.98
C LEU A 46 -5.19 -0.52 9.81
N SER A 47 -4.92 -1.25 10.89
CA SER A 47 -4.31 -2.58 10.79
C SER A 47 -5.33 -3.58 10.23
N ASN A 48 -4.85 -4.51 9.41
CA ASN A 48 -5.66 -5.59 8.87
C ASN A 48 -6.09 -6.59 9.96
N ALA A 49 -7.12 -7.39 9.65
CA ALA A 49 -7.58 -8.45 10.54
C ALA A 49 -6.41 -9.39 10.90
N GLY A 50 -6.27 -9.69 12.20
CA GLY A 50 -5.17 -10.52 12.72
C GLY A 50 -3.83 -9.79 12.89
N THR A 51 -3.73 -8.50 12.53
CA THR A 51 -2.55 -7.67 12.77
C THR A 51 -2.75 -6.80 14.02
N ALA A 52 -1.70 -6.64 14.82
CA ALA A 52 -1.72 -5.75 15.98
C ALA A 52 -2.05 -4.30 15.59
N GLN A 53 -2.87 -3.62 16.39
CA GLN A 53 -3.09 -2.19 16.24
C GLN A 53 -1.82 -1.41 16.62
N LEU A 54 -1.55 -0.33 15.90
CA LEU A 54 -0.45 0.58 16.26
C LEU A 54 -0.80 1.42 17.48
N SER A 55 0.17 2.16 18.01
CA SER A 55 -0.03 3.04 19.16
C SER A 55 -0.99 4.20 18.91
N THR A 56 -1.29 4.49 17.65
CA THR A 56 -2.33 5.44 17.21
C THR A 56 -2.97 4.92 15.92
N THR A 57 -4.26 5.20 15.76
CA THR A 57 -5.08 4.93 14.57
C THR A 57 -5.50 6.21 13.85
N GLY A 58 -5.17 7.38 14.41
CA GLY A 58 -5.34 8.66 13.73
C GLY A 58 -4.86 9.84 14.55
N PHE A 59 -4.33 10.86 13.87
CA PHE A 59 -3.76 12.05 14.50
C PHE A 59 -3.90 13.27 13.60
N SER A 60 -3.61 14.46 14.14
CA SER A 60 -3.52 15.70 13.37
C SER A 60 -2.08 15.95 12.93
N LEU A 61 -1.88 16.34 11.67
CA LEU A 61 -0.56 16.64 11.11
C LEU A 61 -0.61 17.98 10.39
N SER A 62 -0.10 19.03 11.04
CA SER A 62 -0.04 20.40 10.50
C SER A 62 0.82 20.48 9.22
N SER A 63 0.60 21.52 8.41
CA SER A 63 1.43 21.79 7.23
C SER A 63 2.92 21.86 7.61
N GLY A 64 3.77 21.17 6.85
CA GLY A 64 5.22 21.07 7.07
C GLY A 64 5.65 20.15 8.21
N ALA A 65 4.70 19.58 8.98
CA ALA A 65 5.02 18.71 10.10
C ALA A 65 5.32 17.26 9.64
N SER A 66 6.07 16.55 10.48
CA SER A 66 6.31 15.12 10.33
C SER A 66 6.12 14.39 11.66
N LEU A 67 5.62 13.15 11.60
CA LEU A 67 5.46 12.29 12.77
C LEU A 67 5.99 10.87 12.47
N PRO A 68 7.03 10.40 13.17
CA PRO A 68 7.43 9.00 13.13
C PRO A 68 6.49 8.14 13.99
N VAL A 69 6.04 7.03 13.44
CA VAL A 69 5.21 6.02 14.08
C VAL A 69 5.94 4.67 13.99
N PRO A 70 6.42 4.11 15.12
CA PRO A 70 7.01 2.78 15.14
C PRO A 70 5.96 1.73 14.78
N VAL A 71 6.34 0.75 13.95
CA VAL A 71 5.47 -0.36 13.57
C VAL A 71 6.10 -1.70 13.94
N PRO A 72 5.30 -2.66 14.44
CA PRO A 72 5.82 -3.98 14.75
C PRO A 72 6.29 -4.67 13.47
N PRO A 73 7.23 -5.63 13.57
CA PRO A 73 7.55 -6.48 12.45
C PRO A 73 6.30 -7.22 11.95
N SER A 74 6.29 -7.55 10.66
CA SER A 74 5.19 -8.27 10.01
C SER A 74 3.83 -7.56 10.08
N TRP A 75 3.81 -6.23 10.26
CA TRP A 75 2.58 -5.43 10.23
C TRP A 75 1.96 -5.41 8.83
N SER A 76 0.65 -5.62 8.75
CA SER A 76 -0.14 -5.45 7.53
C SER A 76 -1.32 -4.51 7.80
N GLY A 77 -1.56 -3.58 6.87
CA GLY A 77 -2.62 -2.60 7.00
C GLY A 77 -2.52 -1.49 5.98
N ARG A 78 -3.33 -0.45 6.20
CA ARG A 78 -3.45 0.70 5.30
C ARG A 78 -3.52 2.01 6.06
N MET A 79 -3.14 3.07 5.38
CA MET A 79 -3.16 4.43 5.90
C MET A 79 -3.59 5.42 4.82
N TRP A 80 -4.19 6.52 5.24
CA TRP A 80 -4.70 7.56 4.35
C TRP A 80 -4.65 8.94 5.00
N GLY A 81 -4.85 9.99 4.22
CA GLY A 81 -5.00 11.35 4.72
C GLY A 81 -6.47 11.77 4.73
N ARG A 82 -6.96 12.31 5.84
CA ARG A 82 -8.26 12.98 5.92
C ARG A 82 -8.11 14.49 5.73
N THR A 83 -9.08 15.12 5.10
CA THR A 83 -9.06 16.56 4.81
C THR A 83 -10.35 17.25 5.21
N LEU A 84 -10.25 18.57 5.40
CA LEU A 84 -11.37 19.44 5.75
C LEU A 84 -12.13 18.93 6.98
N CYS A 85 -11.37 18.53 8.00
CA CYS A 85 -11.92 18.01 9.23
C CYS A 85 -12.27 19.12 10.22
N SER A 86 -13.32 18.89 10.99
CA SER A 86 -13.74 19.80 12.06
C SER A 86 -14.34 19.05 13.24
N LEU A 87 -14.18 19.61 14.43
CA LEU A 87 -14.90 19.20 15.63
C LEU A 87 -16.17 20.05 15.73
N ASN A 88 -17.33 19.42 15.69
CA ASN A 88 -18.59 20.11 15.95
C ASN A 88 -18.68 20.40 17.46
N PRO A 89 -18.72 21.67 17.90
CA PRO A 89 -18.68 22.01 19.32
C PRO A 89 -19.96 21.66 20.08
N ASP A 90 -21.10 21.59 19.38
CA ASP A 90 -22.40 21.28 19.99
C ASP A 90 -22.58 19.79 20.28
N THR A 91 -21.99 18.94 19.43
CA THR A 91 -22.11 17.47 19.52
C THR A 91 -20.84 16.79 20.01
N GLY A 92 -19.71 17.49 20.03
CA GLY A 92 -18.39 16.92 20.28
C GLY A 92 -17.90 15.94 19.21
N ARG A 93 -18.58 15.86 18.06
CA ARG A 93 -18.26 14.91 16.99
C ARG A 93 -17.23 15.49 16.03
N PHE A 94 -16.13 14.77 15.83
CA PHE A 94 -15.15 15.04 14.79
C PHE A 94 -15.58 14.38 13.48
N ALA A 95 -15.53 15.13 12.38
CA ALA A 95 -15.84 14.62 11.05
C ALA A 95 -14.99 15.31 9.98
N CYS A 96 -14.70 14.58 8.92
CA CYS A 96 -13.94 15.03 7.76
C CYS A 96 -14.79 14.99 6.48
N LEU A 97 -14.51 15.88 5.53
CA LEU A 97 -15.18 15.81 4.22
C LEU A 97 -14.71 14.60 3.40
N THR A 98 -13.40 14.30 3.45
CA THR A 98 -12.80 13.19 2.69
C THR A 98 -12.08 12.23 3.62
N GLY A 99 -12.21 10.93 3.39
CA GLY A 99 -11.51 9.89 4.15
C GLY A 99 -11.99 9.73 5.60
N ASP A 100 -13.14 10.30 5.97
CA ASP A 100 -13.65 10.17 7.33
C ASP A 100 -13.78 8.69 7.72
N CYS A 101 -13.41 8.33 8.95
CA CYS A 101 -13.48 6.95 9.42
C CYS A 101 -14.75 6.61 10.21
N GLY A 102 -15.72 7.52 10.25
CA GLY A 102 -17.04 7.31 10.85
C GLY A 102 -17.05 7.27 12.39
N PHE A 103 -15.88 7.21 13.03
CA PHE A 103 -15.76 7.02 14.48
C PHE A 103 -16.17 8.25 15.31
N GLY A 104 -16.19 9.44 14.71
CA GLY A 104 -16.55 10.67 15.41
C GLY A 104 -15.44 11.27 16.27
N ALA A 105 -14.20 10.76 16.15
CA ALA A 105 -13.00 11.28 16.81
C ALA A 105 -11.80 11.35 15.85
N ILE A 106 -10.69 11.94 16.30
CA ILE A 106 -9.44 11.95 15.53
C ILE A 106 -8.89 10.53 15.38
N GLU A 107 -8.92 9.72 16.45
CA GLU A 107 -8.59 8.30 16.37
C GLU A 107 -9.66 7.55 15.56
N CYS A 108 -9.25 6.64 14.69
CA CYS A 108 -10.17 5.88 13.85
C CYS A 108 -10.65 4.56 14.48
N ALA A 109 -9.91 4.03 15.46
CA ALA A 109 -10.31 2.89 16.31
C ALA A 109 -10.85 1.68 15.51
N GLY A 110 -10.21 1.36 14.38
CA GLY A 110 -10.61 0.25 13.51
C GLY A 110 -11.57 0.64 12.36
N GLY A 111 -12.04 1.89 12.31
CA GLY A 111 -12.79 2.42 11.18
C GLY A 111 -11.89 2.64 9.95
N GLY A 112 -12.35 2.18 8.78
CA GLY A 112 -11.70 2.45 7.50
C GLY A 112 -12.09 3.79 6.89
N ALA A 113 -11.36 4.24 5.89
CA ALA A 113 -11.65 5.49 5.18
C ALA A 113 -12.97 5.40 4.41
N ALA A 114 -13.84 6.40 4.55
CA ALA A 114 -14.89 6.65 3.58
C ALA A 114 -14.27 7.09 2.24
N THR A 115 -14.75 6.50 1.14
CA THR A 115 -14.29 6.79 -0.21
C THR A 115 -14.88 8.12 -0.73
N PRO A 116 -14.17 8.82 -1.64
CA PRO A 116 -12.88 8.47 -2.20
C PRO A 116 -11.70 8.76 -1.26
N ALA A 117 -10.71 7.88 -1.24
CA ALA A 117 -9.49 8.05 -0.47
C ALA A 117 -8.29 7.42 -1.18
N THR A 118 -7.19 8.18 -1.29
CA THR A 118 -5.90 7.61 -1.68
C THR A 118 -5.32 6.84 -0.51
N LEU A 119 -4.94 5.59 -0.74
CA LEU A 119 -4.40 4.70 0.28
C LEU A 119 -2.91 4.47 0.08
N ALA A 120 -2.18 4.29 1.18
CA ALA A 120 -0.92 3.56 1.19
C ALA A 120 -1.14 2.25 1.93
N GLU A 121 -0.77 1.15 1.28
CA GLU A 121 -0.99 -0.21 1.76
C GLU A 121 0.34 -0.90 2.00
N PHE A 122 0.43 -1.69 3.07
CA PHE A 122 1.64 -2.40 3.44
C PHE A 122 1.34 -3.82 3.93
N THR A 123 2.26 -4.72 3.63
CA THR A 123 2.45 -6.01 4.30
C THR A 123 3.94 -6.18 4.52
N LEU A 124 4.40 -5.92 5.75
CA LEU A 124 5.80 -6.08 6.13
C LEU A 124 6.13 -7.56 6.33
N ASP A 125 7.40 -7.93 6.10
CA ASP A 125 7.91 -9.30 6.31
C ASP A 125 6.99 -10.39 5.70
N GLY A 126 6.53 -10.14 4.47
CA GLY A 126 5.67 -11.02 3.71
C GLY A 126 6.43 -12.15 3.03
N ALA A 127 5.98 -12.52 1.83
CA ALA A 127 6.59 -13.61 1.06
C ALA A 127 8.10 -13.37 0.83
N GLY A 128 8.92 -14.33 1.24
CA GLY A 128 10.38 -14.24 1.11
C GLY A 128 11.06 -13.28 2.08
N GLY A 129 10.37 -12.84 3.15
CA GLY A 129 10.88 -11.85 4.10
C GLY A 129 10.95 -10.44 3.50
N LEU A 130 10.19 -10.20 2.42
CA LEU A 130 10.09 -8.91 1.77
C LEU A 130 8.85 -8.17 2.30
N ASP A 131 9.00 -6.86 2.48
CA ASP A 131 7.88 -5.96 2.61
C ASP A 131 7.25 -5.75 1.24
N PHE A 132 5.92 -5.70 1.21
CA PHE A 132 5.10 -5.34 0.05
C PHE A 132 4.38 -4.04 0.36
N TYR A 133 4.46 -3.07 -0.54
CA TYR A 133 3.82 -1.77 -0.36
C TYR A 133 3.44 -1.13 -1.68
N ASP A 134 2.43 -0.27 -1.62
CA ASP A 134 1.91 0.47 -2.76
C ASP A 134 1.14 1.72 -2.32
N VAL A 135 0.94 2.62 -3.28
CA VAL A 135 -0.13 3.63 -3.24
C VAL A 135 -1.26 3.13 -4.13
N SER A 136 -2.49 3.19 -3.62
CA SER A 136 -3.67 2.64 -4.27
C SER A 136 -4.75 3.70 -4.47
N LEU A 137 -5.31 3.70 -5.68
CA LEU A 137 -6.42 4.53 -6.14
C LEU A 137 -7.68 3.69 -6.45
N VAL A 138 -7.67 2.41 -6.04
CA VAL A 138 -8.83 1.51 -6.16
C VAL A 138 -10.05 2.12 -5.46
N ASP A 139 -9.81 2.75 -4.31
CA ASP A 139 -10.81 3.45 -3.49
C ASP A 139 -10.94 4.94 -3.86
N GLY A 140 -10.41 5.34 -5.02
CA GLY A 140 -10.45 6.71 -5.52
C GLY A 140 -9.27 7.56 -5.06
N PHE A 141 -9.44 8.88 -5.17
CA PHE A 141 -8.43 9.87 -4.88
C PHE A 141 -9.02 11.05 -4.12
N ASN A 142 -8.34 11.50 -3.08
CA ASN A 142 -8.68 12.74 -2.38
C ASN A 142 -7.50 13.70 -2.29
N LEU A 143 -6.29 13.20 -2.04
CA LEU A 143 -5.06 14.01 -2.03
C LEU A 143 -3.85 13.23 -2.55
N PRO A 144 -2.84 13.92 -3.13
CA PRO A 144 -1.64 13.26 -3.63
C PRO A 144 -0.84 12.59 -2.51
N MET A 145 -0.31 11.40 -2.78
CA MET A 145 0.48 10.63 -1.81
C MET A 145 1.72 10.04 -2.47
N LEU A 146 2.80 9.94 -1.69
CA LEU A 146 4.03 9.24 -2.04
C LEU A 146 4.45 8.33 -0.88
N VAL A 147 4.89 7.11 -1.19
CA VAL A 147 5.61 6.26 -0.24
C VAL A 147 7.03 6.08 -0.74
N SER A 148 8.00 6.44 0.11
CA SER A 148 9.43 6.26 -0.16
C SER A 148 10.05 5.38 0.91
N PRO A 149 10.59 4.20 0.56
CA PRO A 149 11.44 3.46 1.49
C PRO A 149 12.71 4.28 1.82
N ARG A 150 13.25 4.06 3.01
CA ARG A 150 14.50 4.63 3.55
C ARG A 150 15.35 3.49 4.08
N GLY A 151 16.62 3.47 3.68
CA GLY A 151 17.43 2.26 3.82
C GLY A 151 17.08 1.27 2.71
N GLY A 152 16.97 -0.02 3.04
CA GLY A 152 16.68 -1.05 2.04
C GLY A 152 17.94 -1.62 1.39
N GLY A 153 18.61 -2.52 2.11
CA GLY A 153 19.77 -3.26 1.60
C GLY A 153 19.58 -4.78 1.59
N GLY A 154 18.44 -5.27 2.09
CA GLY A 154 18.16 -6.69 2.29
C GLY A 154 17.54 -7.41 1.08
N GLY A 155 17.10 -6.68 0.05
CA GLY A 155 16.36 -7.23 -1.10
C GLY A 155 15.21 -6.33 -1.57
N GLY A 156 14.56 -6.74 -2.66
CA GLY A 156 13.51 -5.96 -3.32
C GLY A 156 14.05 -4.83 -4.20
N ASN A 157 13.14 -4.08 -4.84
CA ASN A 157 13.52 -2.93 -5.68
C ASN A 157 13.60 -1.61 -4.89
N CYS A 158 12.99 -1.56 -3.70
CA CYS A 158 12.98 -0.42 -2.79
C CYS A 158 12.67 0.90 -3.50
N THR A 159 11.70 0.88 -4.40
CA THR A 159 11.38 2.06 -5.21
C THR A 159 10.20 2.85 -4.68
N VAL A 160 10.21 4.15 -4.93
CA VAL A 160 9.12 5.06 -4.59
C VAL A 160 7.83 4.71 -5.35
N THR A 161 6.68 4.83 -4.69
CA THR A 161 5.33 4.63 -5.26
C THR A 161 4.44 5.85 -4.96
N GLY A 162 3.41 6.06 -5.79
CA GLY A 162 2.57 7.26 -5.78
C GLY A 162 3.08 8.39 -6.66
N ARG A 163 2.45 9.57 -6.58
CA ARG A 163 2.81 10.74 -7.39
C ARG A 163 2.28 12.05 -6.80
N ALA A 164 2.94 13.15 -7.16
CA ALA A 164 2.57 14.54 -6.87
C ALA A 164 1.46 15.14 -7.75
N VAL A 165 0.71 14.32 -8.50
CA VAL A 165 -0.34 14.83 -9.40
C VAL A 165 -1.66 14.96 -8.64
N ASP A 166 -2.27 16.14 -8.73
CA ASP A 166 -3.64 16.34 -8.27
C ASP A 166 -4.64 15.80 -9.31
N LEU A 167 -5.16 14.61 -9.03
CA LEU A 167 -6.17 13.95 -9.84
C LEU A 167 -7.54 14.65 -9.76
N ASN A 168 -7.82 15.45 -8.71
CA ASN A 168 -9.09 16.17 -8.59
C ASN A 168 -9.28 17.18 -9.73
N ALA A 169 -8.19 17.85 -10.13
CA ALA A 169 -8.20 18.82 -11.24
C ALA A 169 -8.51 18.19 -12.61
N ARG A 170 -8.33 16.87 -12.75
CA ARG A 170 -8.55 16.11 -14.00
C ARG A 170 -9.66 15.07 -13.86
N CYS A 171 -10.40 15.10 -12.76
CA CYS A 171 -11.43 14.12 -12.47
C CYS A 171 -12.58 14.21 -13.50
N PRO A 172 -12.93 13.11 -14.20
CA PRO A 172 -14.12 13.04 -15.03
C PRO A 172 -15.36 13.46 -14.26
N ALA A 173 -16.31 14.13 -14.92
CA ALA A 173 -17.43 14.79 -14.24
C ALA A 173 -18.29 13.79 -13.44
N GLU A 174 -18.50 12.61 -14.02
CA GLU A 174 -19.21 11.46 -13.47
C GLU A 174 -18.52 10.84 -12.25
N LEU A 175 -17.21 11.04 -12.08
CA LEU A 175 -16.43 10.55 -10.94
C LEU A 175 -16.25 11.60 -9.83
N ARG A 176 -16.61 12.86 -10.04
CA ARG A 176 -16.42 13.90 -9.01
C ARG A 176 -17.30 13.63 -7.79
N ALA A 177 -16.68 13.59 -6.61
CA ALA A 177 -17.42 13.53 -5.35
C ALA A 177 -18.09 14.87 -5.03
N ALA A 178 -19.22 14.80 -4.32
CA ALA A 178 -19.95 15.99 -3.89
C ALA A 178 -19.09 16.90 -3.00
N GLY A 179 -19.36 18.22 -3.03
CA GLY A 179 -18.65 19.19 -2.19
C GLY A 179 -17.16 19.37 -2.50
N GLY A 180 -16.68 18.85 -3.63
CA GLY A 180 -15.24 18.81 -3.93
C GLY A 180 -14.50 17.73 -3.13
N GLY A 181 -15.22 16.72 -2.65
CA GLY A 181 -14.71 15.66 -1.76
C GLY A 181 -13.78 14.64 -2.41
N GLY A 182 -13.18 14.95 -3.56
CA GLY A 182 -12.25 14.07 -4.27
C GLY A 182 -12.77 13.54 -5.61
N CYS A 183 -12.05 12.55 -6.14
CA CYS A 183 -12.35 11.82 -7.36
C CYS A 183 -12.62 10.34 -7.04
N ARG A 184 -13.83 9.88 -7.32
CA ARG A 184 -14.28 8.52 -7.07
C ARG A 184 -13.65 7.56 -8.06
N SER A 185 -13.40 6.31 -7.66
CA SER A 185 -13.11 5.26 -8.63
C SER A 185 -14.39 4.87 -9.38
N ALA A 186 -14.26 4.18 -10.51
CA ALA A 186 -15.43 3.70 -11.25
C ALA A 186 -16.24 2.67 -10.43
N CYS A 187 -15.59 1.87 -9.58
CA CYS A 187 -16.29 0.95 -8.70
C CYS A 187 -17.20 1.71 -7.73
N GLU A 188 -16.66 2.71 -7.03
CA GLU A 188 -17.45 3.54 -6.11
C GLU A 188 -18.58 4.25 -6.85
N ALA A 189 -18.28 4.81 -8.03
CA ALA A 189 -19.23 5.67 -8.73
C ALA A 189 -20.41 4.92 -9.34
N PHE A 190 -20.19 3.69 -9.81
CA PHE A 190 -21.17 2.94 -10.60
C PHE A 190 -21.61 1.62 -9.95
N GLY A 191 -20.81 1.04 -9.05
CA GLY A 191 -21.12 -0.24 -8.40
C GLY A 191 -21.18 -1.44 -9.34
N GLU A 192 -20.75 -1.31 -10.60
CA GLU A 192 -20.80 -2.40 -11.58
C GLU A 192 -19.69 -3.43 -11.35
N ALA A 193 -20.04 -4.72 -11.49
CA ALA A 193 -19.12 -5.84 -11.26
C ALA A 193 -17.80 -5.74 -12.04
N LYS A 194 -17.84 -5.21 -13.27
CA LYS A 194 -16.66 -5.02 -14.12
C LYS A 194 -15.69 -3.95 -13.60
N TYR A 195 -16.16 -2.97 -12.83
CA TYR A 195 -15.31 -1.94 -12.23
C TYR A 195 -14.84 -2.35 -10.83
N CYS A 196 -15.67 -3.10 -10.11
CA CYS A 196 -15.38 -3.59 -8.77
C CYS A 196 -14.64 -4.94 -8.75
N CYS A 197 -14.37 -5.52 -9.92
CA CYS A 197 -13.79 -6.86 -10.08
C CYS A 197 -14.47 -7.91 -9.17
N SER A 198 -15.79 -8.02 -9.29
CA SER A 198 -16.61 -8.92 -8.47
C SER A 198 -17.48 -9.82 -9.35
N GLY A 199 -18.06 -10.87 -8.76
CA GLY A 199 -18.89 -11.84 -9.48
C GLY A 199 -18.13 -12.51 -10.63
N GLU A 200 -18.64 -12.39 -11.86
CA GLU A 200 -17.98 -12.94 -13.06
C GLU A 200 -16.63 -12.26 -13.37
N TYR A 201 -16.39 -11.07 -12.82
CA TYR A 201 -15.17 -10.28 -12.94
C TYR A 201 -14.22 -10.48 -11.74
N ALA A 202 -14.40 -11.54 -10.94
CA ALA A 202 -13.61 -11.77 -9.73
C ALA A 202 -12.22 -12.39 -9.96
N THR A 203 -11.68 -12.34 -11.18
CA THR A 203 -10.31 -12.79 -11.46
C THR A 203 -9.57 -11.79 -12.34
N PRO A 204 -8.23 -11.77 -12.30
CA PRO A 204 -7.43 -10.93 -13.20
C PRO A 204 -7.69 -11.20 -14.68
N ASP A 205 -8.08 -12.43 -15.04
CA ASP A 205 -8.37 -12.82 -16.43
C ASP A 205 -9.71 -12.26 -16.92
N THR A 206 -10.66 -12.01 -16.00
CA THR A 206 -12.01 -11.53 -16.34
C THR A 206 -12.23 -10.06 -16.06
N CYS A 207 -11.44 -9.43 -15.17
CA CYS A 207 -11.50 -7.98 -14.90
C CYS A 207 -10.24 -7.25 -15.41
N GLY A 208 -10.36 -6.68 -16.60
CA GLY A 208 -9.33 -5.85 -17.21
C GLY A 208 -9.46 -4.36 -16.86
N PRO A 209 -8.48 -3.54 -17.29
CA PRO A 209 -8.55 -2.10 -17.10
C PRO A 209 -9.74 -1.48 -17.85
N SER A 210 -10.34 -0.45 -17.26
CA SER A 210 -11.38 0.38 -17.86
C SER A 210 -10.81 1.72 -18.33
N GLU A 211 -11.62 2.50 -19.05
CA GLU A 211 -11.26 3.88 -19.40
C GLU A 211 -10.96 4.75 -18.16
N TYR A 212 -11.65 4.50 -17.05
CA TYR A 212 -11.47 5.22 -15.79
C TYR A 212 -10.19 4.81 -15.06
N SER A 213 -9.93 3.51 -14.92
CA SER A 213 -8.69 3.05 -14.27
C SER A 213 -7.46 3.38 -15.11
N ALA A 214 -7.56 3.31 -16.45
CA ALA A 214 -6.50 3.78 -17.35
C ALA A 214 -6.20 5.28 -17.18
N ALA A 215 -7.21 6.12 -16.95
CA ALA A 215 -7.00 7.54 -16.67
C ALA A 215 -6.23 7.76 -15.36
N PHE A 216 -6.58 7.03 -14.30
CA PHE A 216 -5.85 7.07 -13.02
C PHE A 216 -4.41 6.56 -13.17
N LYS A 217 -4.21 5.45 -13.89
CA LYS A 217 -2.89 4.89 -14.16
C LYS A 217 -2.01 5.84 -14.97
N SER A 218 -2.56 6.50 -15.99
CA SER A 218 -1.83 7.49 -16.78
C SER A 218 -1.35 8.68 -15.93
N ALA A 219 -2.21 9.15 -15.01
CA ALA A 219 -1.86 10.21 -14.08
C ALA A 219 -0.87 9.74 -13.00
N CYS A 220 -0.97 8.51 -12.52
CA CYS A 220 -0.15 7.93 -11.46
C CYS A 220 0.38 6.53 -11.85
N PRO A 221 1.40 6.43 -12.73
CA PRO A 221 1.83 5.14 -13.29
C PRO A 221 2.32 4.12 -12.26
N ARG A 222 2.77 4.61 -11.10
CA ARG A 222 3.32 3.81 -9.99
C ARG A 222 2.33 3.60 -8.86
N ALA A 223 1.03 3.71 -9.12
CA ALA A 223 -0.04 3.43 -8.17
C ALA A 223 -0.98 2.38 -8.76
N TYR A 224 -1.64 1.61 -7.89
CA TYR A 224 -2.77 0.78 -8.27
C TYR A 224 -3.93 1.67 -8.73
N SER A 225 -4.49 1.37 -9.90
CA SER A 225 -5.63 2.10 -10.46
C SER A 225 -6.95 1.31 -10.41
N TYR A 226 -6.88 -0.01 -10.22
CA TYR A 226 -8.01 -0.92 -10.00
C TYR A 226 -7.52 -2.22 -9.33
N ALA A 227 -8.46 -3.10 -8.91
CA ALA A 227 -8.16 -4.22 -8.02
C ALA A 227 -7.14 -5.26 -8.55
N TYR A 228 -7.05 -5.44 -9.87
CA TYR A 228 -6.09 -6.36 -10.50
C TYR A 228 -5.12 -5.64 -11.44
N ASP A 229 -4.77 -4.39 -11.12
CA ASP A 229 -3.70 -3.69 -11.83
C ASP A 229 -2.42 -4.53 -11.82
N ASP A 230 -1.57 -4.31 -12.82
CA ASP A 230 -0.43 -5.16 -13.06
C ASP A 230 0.67 -5.02 -11.98
N GLY A 231 1.66 -5.92 -12.04
CA GLY A 231 2.79 -5.96 -11.12
C GLY A 231 3.70 -4.72 -11.14
N THR A 232 3.42 -3.69 -11.94
CA THR A 232 4.12 -2.39 -11.85
C THR A 232 3.63 -1.55 -10.67
N SER A 233 2.60 -2.01 -9.95
CA SER A 233 1.91 -1.26 -8.89
C SER A 233 2.23 -1.75 -7.48
N THR A 234 2.72 -2.98 -7.30
CA THR A 234 3.27 -3.46 -6.01
C THR A 234 4.79 -3.38 -6.02
N PHE A 235 5.32 -2.79 -4.95
CA PHE A 235 6.75 -2.63 -4.76
C PHE A 235 7.21 -3.45 -3.57
N THR A 236 8.47 -3.88 -3.63
CA THR A 236 9.05 -4.70 -2.58
C THR A 236 10.32 -4.08 -2.06
N CYS A 237 10.57 -4.26 -0.77
CA CYS A 237 11.80 -3.86 -0.13
C CYS A 237 12.07 -4.77 1.05
N ALA A 238 13.29 -4.76 1.60
CA ALA A 238 13.59 -5.47 2.83
C ALA A 238 14.49 -4.63 3.71
N SER A 239 14.21 -4.66 5.02
CA SER A 239 14.94 -3.90 6.03
C SER A 239 14.93 -2.40 5.75
N ALA A 240 13.72 -1.84 5.60
CA ALA A 240 13.52 -0.42 5.33
C ALA A 240 12.56 0.22 6.34
N ASP A 241 12.81 1.49 6.61
CA ASP A 241 11.80 2.41 7.11
C ASP A 241 11.03 3.02 5.93
N TYR A 242 9.89 3.66 6.18
CA TYR A 242 9.07 4.25 5.12
C TYR A 242 8.69 5.67 5.45
N VAL A 243 8.73 6.54 4.43
CA VAL A 243 8.25 7.92 4.51
C VAL A 243 7.00 8.04 3.66
N ILE A 244 5.88 8.36 4.31
CA ILE A 244 4.57 8.57 3.69
C ILE A 244 4.34 10.07 3.60
N THR A 245 4.37 10.61 2.39
CA THR A 245 4.27 12.06 2.15
C THR A 245 2.92 12.41 1.53
N PHE A 246 2.19 13.29 2.18
CA PHE A 246 0.99 13.92 1.65
C PHE A 246 1.34 15.19 0.87
N CYS A 247 0.73 15.38 -0.30
CA CYS A 247 1.02 16.45 -1.25
C CYS A 247 2.54 16.61 -1.56
N PRO A 248 3.24 15.52 -1.95
CA PRO A 248 4.65 15.59 -2.29
C PRO A 248 4.90 16.67 -3.36
N ALA A 249 6.04 17.36 -3.26
CA ALA A 249 6.46 18.28 -4.32
C ALA A 249 6.64 17.52 -5.66
N PRO A 250 6.27 18.12 -6.81
CA PRO A 250 6.56 17.52 -8.11
C PRO A 250 8.07 17.38 -8.29
N SER A 251 8.53 16.16 -8.61
CA SER A 251 9.94 15.89 -8.84
C SER A 251 10.43 16.66 -10.08
N THR A 252 11.43 17.53 -9.92
CA THR A 252 12.08 18.27 -11.02
C THR A 252 13.12 17.42 -11.77
N SER A 253 13.07 16.08 -11.71
CA SER A 253 14.14 15.20 -12.22
C SER A 253 13.64 14.18 -13.24
N GLU A 254 13.43 14.66 -14.46
CA GLU A 254 13.65 13.89 -15.70
C GLU A 254 14.59 14.69 -16.62
N LYS A 255 15.81 15.04 -16.17
CA LYS A 255 16.89 15.43 -17.11
C LYS A 255 18.28 15.52 -16.49
N SER A 256 18.99 14.40 -16.46
CA SER A 256 20.45 14.29 -16.54
C SER A 256 20.74 12.79 -16.67
N SER A 257 21.38 12.24 -17.67
CA SER A 257 22.35 12.77 -18.61
C SER A 257 22.61 11.64 -19.60
N GLU A 258 22.39 11.85 -20.90
CA GLU A 258 23.14 11.09 -21.92
C GLU A 258 23.16 11.92 -23.20
N ARG A 259 24.26 12.66 -23.35
CA ARG A 259 24.70 13.21 -24.62
C ARG A 259 26.10 12.67 -24.88
N SER A 260 26.20 11.56 -25.62
CA SER A 260 27.20 11.33 -26.68
C SER A 260 26.92 9.96 -27.31
N SER A 261 26.24 9.92 -28.45
CA SER A 261 26.81 9.81 -29.81
C SER A 261 27.06 8.37 -30.28
N SER A 262 26.15 7.93 -31.16
CA SER A 262 26.40 7.22 -32.43
C SER A 262 26.82 5.74 -32.42
N ALA A 263 25.89 4.87 -32.82
CA ALA A 263 26.03 4.01 -34.02
C ALA A 263 24.69 3.30 -34.36
N LEU A 264 24.33 3.33 -35.64
CA LEU A 264 23.19 2.64 -36.27
C LEU A 264 23.39 1.11 -36.27
N LEU A 265 22.29 0.32 -36.28
CA LEU A 265 21.92 -0.68 -37.32
C LEU A 265 20.62 -1.47 -36.96
N VAL A 266 19.56 -1.20 -37.73
CA VAL A 266 18.55 -2.06 -38.41
C VAL A 266 18.06 -3.41 -37.81
N SER A 267 16.72 -3.46 -37.62
CA SER A 267 15.69 -4.52 -37.88
C SER A 267 15.71 -5.91 -37.23
N SER A 268 14.60 -6.28 -36.58
CA SER A 268 13.60 -7.28 -37.06
C SER A 268 12.72 -7.77 -35.91
N GLY A 269 11.43 -8.00 -36.20
CA GLY A 269 10.40 -8.40 -35.24
C GLY A 269 10.53 -9.81 -34.64
N GLY A 270 9.75 -10.02 -33.59
CA GLY A 270 9.62 -11.31 -32.89
C GLY A 270 8.50 -11.24 -31.84
N ASP A 271 7.36 -11.80 -32.21
CA ASP A 271 6.17 -12.03 -31.40
C ASP A 271 6.51 -12.99 -30.24
N LEU A 272 6.29 -12.59 -28.98
CA LEU A 272 6.47 -13.45 -27.82
C LEU A 272 5.21 -13.44 -26.95
N ARG A 273 4.37 -14.43 -27.22
CA ARG A 273 3.30 -14.94 -26.36
C ARG A 273 3.88 -15.31 -24.99
N VAL A 274 3.67 -14.45 -23.99
CA VAL A 274 4.01 -14.76 -22.60
C VAL A 274 2.90 -15.62 -21.99
N LYS A 275 3.25 -16.85 -21.62
CA LYS A 275 2.38 -17.74 -20.84
C LYS A 275 2.37 -17.29 -19.38
N PRO A 276 1.25 -17.34 -18.66
CA PRO A 276 1.20 -16.92 -17.27
C PRO A 276 2.02 -17.88 -16.40
N SER A 277 3.02 -17.35 -15.72
CA SER A 277 3.76 -18.07 -14.67
C SER A 277 2.99 -18.04 -13.36
N PHE A 278 3.19 -19.07 -12.55
CA PHE A 278 2.63 -19.43 -11.23
C PHE A 278 2.47 -18.32 -10.16
N TRP A 279 2.91 -17.09 -10.46
CA TRP A 279 2.92 -15.92 -9.58
C TRP A 279 1.57 -15.18 -9.52
N SER A 280 0.66 -15.43 -10.48
CA SER A 280 -0.68 -14.82 -10.50
C SER A 280 -1.61 -15.30 -9.39
N ILE A 281 -1.24 -16.34 -8.63
CA ILE A 281 -2.12 -16.93 -7.60
C ILE A 281 -2.01 -16.19 -6.25
N PHE A 282 -0.93 -15.45 -5.98
CA PHE A 282 -0.72 -14.84 -4.66
C PHE A 282 -1.19 -13.37 -4.56
N ALA A 283 -1.25 -12.65 -5.68
CA ALA A 283 -1.95 -11.35 -5.75
C ALA A 283 -3.47 -11.50 -5.46
N ILE A 284 -4.01 -12.71 -5.60
CA ILE A 284 -5.41 -13.05 -5.33
C ILE A 284 -5.74 -12.96 -3.83
N PHE A 285 -4.79 -13.23 -2.93
CA PHE A 285 -5.08 -13.23 -1.49
C PHE A 285 -5.19 -11.82 -0.88
N VAL A 286 -4.52 -10.83 -1.47
CA VAL A 286 -4.67 -9.43 -1.02
C VAL A 286 -5.98 -8.84 -1.53
N ALA A 287 -6.33 -9.06 -2.80
CA ALA A 287 -7.59 -8.57 -3.37
C ALA A 287 -8.85 -9.28 -2.83
N ALA A 288 -8.78 -10.58 -2.51
CA ALA A 288 -9.95 -11.35 -2.05
C ALA A 288 -10.40 -10.99 -0.62
N MET A 289 -9.57 -10.33 0.19
CA MET A 289 -9.99 -9.84 1.51
C MET A 289 -10.75 -8.50 1.45
N TYR A 290 -10.78 -7.82 0.30
CA TYR A 290 -11.41 -6.50 0.15
C TYR A 290 -12.89 -6.54 -0.30
N VAL A 291 -13.47 -7.71 -0.56
CA VAL A 291 -14.91 -7.84 -0.90
C VAL A 291 -15.77 -8.12 0.34
N ALA A 292 -15.17 -8.19 1.54
CA ALA A 292 -15.89 -8.50 2.78
C ALA A 292 -15.49 -7.59 3.94
N VAL A 293 -15.57 -6.26 3.76
CA VAL A 293 -16.01 -5.29 4.79
C VAL A 293 -16.70 -4.12 4.09
#